data_AF-E3ZUM7-F1
#
_entry.id   AF-E3ZUM7-F1
#
_cell.length_a   1.000
_cell.length_b   1.000
_cell.length_c   1.000
_cell.angle_alpha   90.00
_cell.angle_beta   90.00
_cell.angle_gamma   90.00
#
_symmetry.space_group_name_H-M   'P 1'
#
loop_
_entity.id
_entity.type
_entity.pdbx_description
1 polymer ?
#
loop_
_entity_poly.entity_id
_entity_poly.type
_entity_poly.pdbx_seq_one_letter_code
_entity_poly.pdbx_strand_id
1 'polypeptide(L)'
;MAVKDETVIKLHQKFHELLHPSNIGVDMMHNMGWSFVNGLAWIMDQLEGITDNVLSFFGFFKSAPVKQFIQDFKPLLVVLLAISFMYVGYLLIFQRKFDRSLILINMVLAIFMIIALPHGMNKGVEFTKEAVTVIKKQGTKANDTSTADSIIRKNTYDLALLDAKGWKKKSNGIVNYSSDTLRNLSMDSTIDEDFEPKKGKELSEKTQR
;
A
#
# COMPACT_ATOMS: atom_id res chain seq x y z
N MET A 1 5.78 -23.01 44.64
CA MET A 1 5.90 -21.53 44.67
C MET A 1 7.29 -21.21 45.21
N ALA A 2 7.98 -20.18 44.69
CA ALA A 2 9.36 -19.73 45.01
C ALA A 2 10.53 -20.13 44.07
N VAL A 3 10.30 -20.54 42.81
CA VAL A 3 11.40 -20.70 41.82
C VAL A 3 11.30 -19.72 40.63
N LYS A 4 10.20 -18.97 40.49
CA LYS A 4 9.93 -18.17 39.27
C LYS A 4 10.42 -16.71 39.32
N ASP A 5 10.38 -16.03 40.46
CA ASP A 5 10.82 -14.64 40.59
C ASP A 5 12.27 -14.42 40.18
N GLU A 6 13.20 -15.31 40.58
CA GLU A 6 14.61 -15.18 40.21
C GLU A 6 14.81 -15.22 38.69
N THR A 7 14.03 -16.01 37.97
CA THR A 7 14.14 -16.15 36.50
C THR A 7 13.64 -14.91 35.77
N VAL A 8 12.51 -14.35 36.21
CA VAL A 8 11.94 -13.11 35.65
C VAL A 8 12.86 -11.93 35.97
N ILE A 9 13.38 -11.86 37.19
CA ILE A 9 14.32 -10.81 37.62
C ILE A 9 15.67 -10.94 36.87
N LYS A 10 16.19 -12.15 36.67
CA LYS A 10 17.41 -12.39 35.86
C LYS A 10 17.20 -12.05 34.39
N LEU A 11 16.02 -12.32 33.83
CA LEU A 11 15.68 -11.94 32.46
C LEU A 11 15.54 -10.42 32.31
N HIS A 12 14.85 -9.77 33.26
CA HIS A 12 14.72 -8.33 33.34
C HIS A 12 16.08 -7.66 33.53
N GLN A 13 16.96 -8.15 34.41
CA GLN A 13 18.33 -7.61 34.55
C GLN A 13 19.17 -7.78 33.28
N LYS A 14 18.99 -8.89 32.55
CA LYS A 14 19.73 -9.17 31.33
C LYS A 14 19.25 -8.36 30.12
N PHE A 15 17.99 -7.92 30.13
CA PHE A 15 17.35 -7.13 29.08
C PHE A 15 16.80 -5.80 29.59
N HIS A 16 17.33 -5.28 30.70
CA HIS A 16 16.84 -4.07 31.38
C HIS A 16 16.86 -2.84 30.47
N GLU A 17 17.75 -2.82 29.47
CA GLU A 17 17.80 -1.75 28.46
C GLU A 17 16.69 -1.86 27.39
N LEU A 18 16.14 -3.06 27.17
CA LEU A 18 15.10 -3.33 26.16
C LEU A 18 13.68 -3.46 26.77
N LEU A 19 13.59 -3.83 28.04
CA LEU A 19 12.33 -4.09 28.75
C LEU A 19 12.23 -3.13 29.94
N HIS A 20 11.20 -2.29 29.94
CA HIS A 20 10.91 -1.37 31.04
C HIS A 20 9.68 -1.88 31.81
N PRO A 21 9.64 -1.68 33.14
CA PRO A 21 8.46 -2.00 33.95
C PRO A 21 7.26 -1.19 33.46
N SER A 22 6.15 -1.88 33.21
CA SER A 22 4.90 -1.30 32.75
C SER A 22 4.29 -0.39 33.83
N ASN A 23 3.69 0.71 33.36
CA ASN A 23 2.92 1.64 34.17
C ASN A 23 1.65 1.99 33.39
N ILE A 24 0.52 2.16 34.08
CA ILE A 24 -0.81 2.42 33.47
C ILE A 24 -0.77 3.54 32.43
N GLY A 25 0.01 4.60 32.66
CA GLY A 25 0.16 5.70 31.71
C GLY A 25 0.92 5.34 30.42
N VAL A 26 1.93 4.46 30.51
CA VAL A 26 2.69 3.96 29.36
C VAL A 26 1.84 2.97 28.57
N ASP A 27 1.11 2.09 29.24
CA ASP A 27 0.21 1.12 28.59
C ASP A 27 -0.89 1.82 27.79
N MET A 28 -1.47 2.91 28.32
CA MET A 28 -2.43 3.74 27.58
C MET A 28 -1.81 4.39 26.33
N MET A 29 -0.63 5.00 26.47
CA MET A 29 0.07 5.64 25.33
C MET A 29 0.42 4.63 24.24
N HIS A 30 0.72 3.42 24.65
CA HIS A 30 1.10 2.33 23.79
C HIS A 30 -0.07 1.67 23.07
N ASN A 31 -1.20 1.45 23.76
CA ASN A 31 -2.44 1.03 23.11
C ASN A 31 -2.93 2.09 22.11
N MET A 32 -2.79 3.38 22.44
CA MET A 32 -3.07 4.47 21.51
C MET A 32 -2.12 4.44 20.30
N GLY A 33 -0.83 4.19 20.51
CA GLY A 33 0.15 4.03 19.43
C GLY A 33 -0.16 2.84 18.51
N TRP A 34 -0.54 1.69 19.08
CA TRP A 34 -0.92 0.51 18.32
C TRP A 34 -2.23 0.71 17.56
N SER A 35 -3.23 1.33 18.19
CA SER A 35 -4.49 1.71 17.52
C SER A 35 -4.24 2.69 16.36
N PHE A 36 -3.28 3.60 16.51
CA PHE A 36 -2.89 4.52 15.44
C PHE A 36 -2.25 3.76 14.27
N VAL A 37 -1.28 2.87 14.53
CA VAL A 37 -0.65 2.03 13.50
C VAL A 37 -1.68 1.16 12.77
N ASN A 38 -2.60 0.53 13.50
CA ASN A 38 -3.68 -0.28 12.90
C ASN A 38 -4.66 0.59 12.08
N GLY A 39 -4.95 1.81 12.52
CA GLY A 39 -5.74 2.78 11.77
C GLY A 39 -5.06 3.18 10.46
N LEU A 40 -3.76 3.45 10.48
CA LEU A 40 -2.98 3.73 9.27
C LEU A 40 -2.91 2.52 8.33
N ALA A 41 -2.80 1.31 8.89
CA ALA A 41 -2.80 0.08 8.12
C ALA A 41 -4.14 -0.12 7.39
N TRP A 42 -5.25 0.09 8.09
CA TRP A 42 -6.58 0.05 7.49
C TRP A 42 -6.73 1.05 6.35
N ILE A 43 -6.28 2.31 6.52
CA ILE A 43 -6.33 3.31 5.44
C ILE A 43 -5.48 2.86 4.24
N MET A 44 -4.31 2.28 4.47
CA MET A 44 -3.45 1.77 3.40
C MET A 44 -4.07 0.58 2.67
N ASP A 45 -4.72 -0.36 3.38
CA ASP A 45 -5.47 -1.47 2.78
C ASP A 45 -6.56 -0.92 1.83
N GLN A 46 -7.30 0.10 2.26
CA GLN A 46 -8.34 0.75 1.46
C GLN A 46 -7.76 1.46 0.23
N LEU A 47 -6.64 2.18 0.38
CA LEU A 47 -5.95 2.85 -0.71
C LEU A 47 -5.37 1.86 -1.72
N GLU A 48 -4.83 0.73 -1.26
CA GLU A 48 -4.36 -0.37 -2.12
C GLU A 48 -5.51 -0.92 -2.96
N GLY A 49 -6.67 -1.20 -2.35
CA GLY A 49 -7.87 -1.66 -3.06
C GLY A 49 -8.39 -0.65 -4.08
N ILE A 50 -8.46 0.65 -3.74
CA ILE A 50 -8.87 1.70 -4.68
C ILE A 50 -7.87 1.79 -5.85
N THR A 51 -6.58 1.79 -5.56
CA THR A 51 -5.54 1.91 -6.58
C THR A 51 -5.52 0.71 -7.52
N ASP A 52 -5.67 -0.50 -7.00
CA ASP A 52 -5.77 -1.72 -7.80
C ASP A 52 -7.00 -1.71 -8.72
N ASN A 53 -8.15 -1.28 -8.20
CA ASN A 53 -9.37 -1.14 -9.00
C ASN A 53 -9.22 -0.12 -10.12
N VAL A 54 -8.65 1.05 -9.83
CA VAL A 54 -8.39 2.10 -10.83
C VAL A 54 -7.39 1.62 -11.88
N LEU A 55 -6.30 0.96 -11.47
CA LEU A 55 -5.31 0.43 -12.39
C LEU A 55 -5.87 -0.71 -13.26
N SER A 56 -6.72 -1.56 -12.67
CA SER A 56 -7.46 -2.62 -13.39
C SER A 56 -8.41 -2.02 -14.42
N PHE A 57 -9.14 -0.96 -14.06
CA PHE A 57 -10.02 -0.22 -14.96
C PHE A 57 -9.24 0.37 -16.15
N PHE A 58 -8.09 1.01 -15.91
CA PHE A 58 -7.21 1.45 -17.00
C PHE A 58 -6.65 0.29 -17.84
N GLY A 59 -6.41 -0.87 -17.22
CA GLY A 59 -6.03 -2.11 -17.91
C GLY A 59 -7.13 -2.65 -18.83
N PHE A 60 -8.40 -2.57 -18.39
CA PHE A 60 -9.57 -2.97 -19.17
C PHE A 60 -9.69 -2.21 -20.49
N PHE A 61 -9.46 -0.88 -20.49
CA PHE A 61 -9.45 -0.08 -21.73
C PHE A 61 -8.32 -0.45 -22.71
N LYS A 62 -7.24 -1.06 -22.20
CA LYS A 62 -6.13 -1.56 -23.03
C LYS A 62 -6.36 -2.98 -23.54
N SER A 63 -7.42 -3.66 -23.12
CA SER A 63 -7.76 -5.00 -23.60
C SER A 63 -8.06 -4.99 -25.10
N ALA A 64 -7.70 -6.08 -25.80
CA ALA A 64 -7.90 -6.21 -27.25
C ALA A 64 -9.34 -5.89 -27.72
N PRO A 65 -10.41 -6.45 -27.13
CA PRO A 65 -11.77 -6.19 -27.59
C PRO A 65 -12.20 -4.72 -27.38
N VAL A 66 -11.86 -4.12 -26.23
CA VAL A 66 -12.21 -2.72 -25.95
C VAL A 66 -11.41 -1.77 -26.84
N LYS A 67 -10.13 -2.07 -27.05
CA LYS A 67 -9.27 -1.31 -27.96
C LYS A 67 -9.79 -1.34 -29.39
N GLN A 68 -10.25 -2.49 -29.87
CA GLN A 68 -10.83 -2.63 -31.20
C GLN A 68 -12.12 -1.83 -31.33
N PHE A 69 -13.02 -1.93 -30.35
CA PHE A 69 -14.23 -1.10 -30.29
C PHE A 69 -13.92 0.41 -30.35
N ILE A 70 -12.92 0.88 -29.58
CA ILE A 70 -12.48 2.27 -29.61
C ILE A 70 -11.89 2.65 -30.98
N GLN A 71 -11.12 1.75 -31.61
CA GLN A 71 -10.54 1.98 -32.92
C GLN A 71 -11.60 2.11 -34.01
N ASP A 72 -12.66 1.31 -33.94
CA ASP A 72 -13.78 1.36 -34.90
C ASP A 72 -14.57 2.67 -34.77
N PHE A 73 -14.67 3.24 -33.57
CA PHE A 73 -15.36 4.51 -33.32
C PHE A 73 -14.49 5.75 -33.59
N LYS A 74 -13.16 5.60 -33.52
CA LYS A 74 -12.18 6.67 -33.77
C LYS A 74 -12.41 7.46 -35.08
N PRO A 75 -12.67 6.85 -36.26
CA PRO A 75 -12.89 7.61 -37.49
C PRO A 75 -14.07 8.58 -37.39
N LEU A 76 -15.16 8.20 -36.71
CA LEU A 76 -16.32 9.08 -36.47
C LEU A 76 -15.90 10.34 -35.69
N LEU A 77 -15.12 10.17 -34.62
CA LEU A 77 -14.64 11.27 -33.79
C LEU A 77 -13.72 12.23 -34.57
N VAL A 78 -12.87 11.70 -35.45
CA VAL A 78 -11.99 12.53 -36.29
C VAL A 78 -12.80 13.36 -37.28
N VAL A 79 -13.84 12.79 -37.90
CA VAL A 79 -14.73 13.53 -38.80
C VAL A 79 -15.47 14.64 -38.05
N LEU A 80 -16.00 14.34 -36.86
CA LEU A 80 -16.67 15.34 -36.03
C LEU A 80 -15.73 16.48 -35.60
N LEU A 81 -14.49 16.13 -35.23
CA LEU A 81 -13.45 17.09 -34.88
C LEU A 81 -13.04 17.96 -36.08
N ALA A 82 -12.95 17.39 -37.28
CA ALA A 82 -12.68 18.15 -38.50
C ALA A 82 -13.79 19.16 -38.80
N ILE A 83 -15.07 18.77 -38.64
CA ILE A 83 -16.22 19.67 -38.80
C ILE A 83 -16.17 20.80 -37.76
N SER A 84 -15.80 20.49 -36.51
CA SER A 84 -15.62 21.49 -35.46
C SER A 84 -14.54 22.51 -35.82
N PHE A 85 -13.38 22.06 -36.32
CA PHE A 85 -12.33 22.96 -36.78
C PHE A 85 -12.75 23.79 -37.99
N MET A 86 -13.51 23.22 -38.93
CA MET A 86 -14.03 23.95 -40.07
C MET A 86 -14.99 25.07 -39.63
N TYR A 87 -15.85 24.81 -38.64
CA TYR A 87 -16.75 25.82 -38.07
C TYR A 87 -15.99 26.94 -37.36
N VAL A 88 -14.99 26.60 -36.53
CA VAL A 88 -14.14 27.59 -35.86
C VAL A 88 -13.33 28.41 -36.89
N GLY A 89 -12.80 27.76 -37.92
CA GLY A 89 -12.11 28.43 -39.04
C GLY A 89 -13.04 29.39 -39.79
N TYR A 90 -14.28 28.99 -40.04
CA TYR A 90 -15.30 29.83 -40.65
C TYR A 90 -15.61 31.07 -39.79
N LEU A 91 -15.81 30.89 -38.49
CA LEU A 91 -16.06 32.01 -37.56
C LEU A 91 -14.89 33.01 -37.55
N LEU A 92 -13.63 32.54 -37.60
CA LEU A 92 -12.45 33.41 -37.62
C LEU A 92 -12.35 34.28 -38.89
N ILE A 93 -12.69 33.72 -40.05
CA ILE A 93 -12.61 34.45 -41.33
C ILE A 93 -13.76 35.44 -41.47
N PHE A 94 -15.00 35.01 -41.21
CA PHE A 94 -16.20 35.77 -41.55
C PHE A 94 -16.73 36.65 -40.42
N GLN A 95 -16.45 36.37 -39.14
CA GLN A 95 -16.94 37.18 -38.03
C GLN A 95 -15.88 38.16 -37.51
N ARG A 96 -16.09 39.45 -37.79
CA ARG A 96 -15.15 40.54 -37.45
C ARG A 96 -15.22 41.03 -36.00
N LYS A 97 -16.20 40.55 -35.22
CA LYS A 97 -16.44 40.98 -33.82
C LYS A 97 -15.65 40.19 -32.77
N PHE A 98 -14.99 39.11 -33.17
CA PHE A 98 -14.22 38.29 -32.25
C PHE A 98 -12.79 38.79 -32.13
N ASP A 99 -12.28 38.78 -30.90
CA ASP A 99 -10.87 39.03 -30.62
C ASP A 99 -10.04 37.86 -31.17
N ARG A 100 -9.56 38.05 -32.41
CA ARG A 100 -8.84 37.02 -33.18
C ARG A 100 -7.59 36.54 -32.45
N SER A 101 -6.94 37.42 -31.70
CA SER A 101 -5.74 37.09 -30.92
C SER A 101 -6.10 36.12 -29.79
N LEU A 102 -7.18 36.40 -29.06
CA LEU A 102 -7.65 35.56 -27.96
C LEU A 102 -8.17 34.18 -28.42
N ILE A 103 -8.86 34.12 -29.55
CA ILE A 103 -9.33 32.84 -30.11
C ILE A 103 -8.16 32.01 -30.63
N LEU A 104 -7.22 32.61 -31.37
CA LEU A 104 -6.08 31.90 -31.93
C LEU A 104 -5.20 31.30 -30.82
N ILE A 105 -4.92 32.07 -29.76
CA ILE A 105 -4.07 31.55 -28.68
C ILE A 105 -4.74 30.43 -27.89
N ASN A 106 -6.06 30.53 -27.64
CA ASN A 106 -6.81 29.47 -26.98
C ASN A 106 -6.93 28.21 -27.84
N MET A 107 -7.00 28.36 -29.17
CA MET A 107 -7.02 27.23 -30.10
C MET A 107 -5.69 26.48 -30.11
N VAL A 108 -4.56 27.20 -30.18
CA VAL A 108 -3.23 26.56 -30.12
C VAL A 108 -3.04 25.84 -28.79
N LEU A 109 -3.45 26.47 -27.67
CA LEU A 109 -3.42 25.85 -26.36
C LEU A 109 -4.30 24.59 -26.29
N ALA A 110 -5.50 24.63 -26.89
CA ALA A 110 -6.40 23.48 -26.94
C ALA A 110 -5.82 22.32 -27.76
N ILE A 111 -5.23 22.60 -28.92
CA ILE A 111 -4.55 21.58 -29.75
C ILE A 111 -3.38 20.97 -28.99
N PHE A 112 -2.59 21.81 -28.31
CA PHE A 112 -1.50 21.35 -27.46
C PHE A 112 -2.01 20.42 -26.35
N MET A 113 -3.09 20.80 -25.65
CA MET A 113 -3.72 19.97 -24.62
C MET A 113 -4.27 18.64 -25.17
N ILE A 114 -4.90 18.64 -26.35
CA ILE A 114 -5.41 17.42 -27.00
C ILE A 114 -4.28 16.42 -27.26
N ILE A 115 -3.08 16.90 -27.61
CA ILE A 115 -1.92 16.05 -27.85
C ILE A 115 -1.26 15.67 -26.51
N ALA A 116 -1.14 16.60 -25.57
CA ALA A 116 -0.43 16.41 -24.31
C ALA A 116 -1.18 15.52 -23.31
N LEU A 117 -2.50 15.66 -23.17
CA LEU A 117 -3.32 14.91 -22.21
C LEU A 117 -3.18 13.38 -22.36
N PRO A 118 -3.35 12.79 -23.57
CA PRO A 118 -3.21 11.35 -23.75
C PRO A 118 -1.83 10.84 -23.35
N HIS A 119 -0.77 11.60 -23.67
CA HIS A 119 0.60 11.23 -23.29
C HIS A 119 0.81 11.34 -21.78
N GLY A 120 0.34 12.43 -21.17
CA GLY A 120 0.41 12.64 -19.73
C GLY A 120 -0.35 11.58 -18.95
N MET A 121 -1.56 11.21 -19.40
CA MET A 121 -2.35 10.14 -18.80
C MET A 121 -1.66 8.78 -18.92
N ASN A 122 -1.10 8.45 -20.09
CA ASN A 122 -0.36 7.19 -20.26
C ASN A 122 0.86 7.11 -19.35
N LYS A 123 1.62 8.20 -19.22
CA LYS A 123 2.79 8.28 -18.34
C LYS A 123 2.41 8.26 -16.86
N GLY A 124 1.32 8.93 -16.49
CA GLY A 124 0.77 8.89 -15.13
C GLY A 124 0.37 7.47 -14.72
N VAL A 125 -0.34 6.75 -15.59
CA VAL A 125 -0.72 5.34 -15.33
C VAL A 125 0.50 4.42 -15.23
N GLU A 126 1.52 4.62 -16.08
CA GLU A 126 2.78 3.87 -16.04
C GLU A 126 3.53 4.12 -14.72
N PHE A 127 3.68 5.40 -14.33
CA PHE A 127 4.29 5.80 -13.07
C PHE A 127 3.56 5.21 -11.86
N THR A 128 2.23 5.30 -11.81
CA THR A 128 1.42 4.70 -10.74
C THR A 128 1.62 3.19 -10.67
N LYS A 129 1.67 2.50 -11.82
CA LYS A 129 1.91 1.06 -11.88
C LYS A 129 3.28 0.68 -11.34
N GLU A 130 4.32 1.42 -11.71
CA GLU A 130 5.68 1.21 -11.20
C GLU A 130 5.77 1.45 -9.70
N ALA A 131 5.21 2.56 -9.21
CA ALA A 131 5.18 2.89 -7.79
C ALA A 131 4.49 1.80 -6.97
N VAL A 132 3.29 1.38 -7.37
CA VAL A 132 2.56 0.28 -6.71
C VAL A 132 3.34 -1.02 -6.76
N THR A 133 4.00 -1.33 -7.88
CA THR A 133 4.81 -2.55 -8.01
C THR A 133 6.01 -2.53 -7.08
N VAL A 134 6.71 -1.40 -6.94
CA VAL A 134 7.86 -1.26 -6.03
C VAL A 134 7.41 -1.42 -4.58
N ILE A 135 6.34 -0.73 -4.19
CA ILE A 135 5.77 -0.79 -2.84
C ILE A 135 5.34 -2.22 -2.51
N LYS A 136 4.62 -2.89 -3.41
CA LYS A 136 4.22 -4.29 -3.26
C LYS A 136 5.43 -5.22 -3.17
N LYS A 137 6.42 -5.11 -4.07
CA LYS A 137 7.65 -5.94 -4.04
C LYS A 137 8.48 -5.75 -2.77
N GLN A 138 8.53 -4.55 -2.23
CA GLN A 138 9.19 -4.29 -0.95
C GLN A 138 8.41 -4.97 0.18
N GLY A 139 7.08 -4.95 0.15
CA GLY A 139 6.24 -5.58 1.17
C GLY A 139 6.17 -7.12 1.11
N THR A 140 5.87 -7.68 -0.05
CA THR A 140 5.49 -9.10 -0.19
C THR A 140 6.71 -10.00 -0.43
N LYS A 141 7.27 -10.54 0.66
CA LYS A 141 8.08 -11.78 0.61
C LYS A 141 7.32 -13.04 1.05
N ALA A 142 6.06 -12.92 1.46
CA ALA A 142 5.22 -14.06 1.81
C ALA A 142 3.75 -13.76 1.49
N ASN A 143 3.13 -14.67 0.75
CA ASN A 143 1.71 -14.87 0.42
C ASN A 143 0.70 -13.81 0.91
N ASP A 144 0.01 -13.16 -0.04
CA ASP A 144 -1.33 -12.52 0.08
C ASP A 144 -1.60 -11.56 1.26
N THR A 145 -0.59 -11.00 1.90
CA THR A 145 -0.77 -9.96 2.93
C THR A 145 -0.69 -8.56 2.32
N SER A 146 -1.54 -7.62 2.77
CA SER A 146 -1.49 -6.21 2.33
C SER A 146 -0.09 -5.61 2.53
N THR A 147 0.22 -4.58 1.75
CA THR A 147 1.42 -3.75 1.93
C THR A 147 1.57 -3.27 3.37
N ALA A 148 0.50 -2.81 4.02
CA ALA A 148 0.57 -2.32 5.39
C ALA A 148 1.01 -3.42 6.37
N ASP A 149 0.41 -4.60 6.25
CA ASP A 149 0.73 -5.77 7.06
C ASP A 149 2.16 -6.22 6.89
N SER A 150 2.67 -6.13 5.67
CA SER A 150 4.03 -6.50 5.39
C SER A 150 5.06 -5.55 6.01
N ILE A 151 4.74 -4.26 6.10
CA ILE A 151 5.57 -3.25 6.76
C ILE A 151 5.53 -3.47 8.28
N ILE A 152 4.33 -3.69 8.84
CA ILE A 152 4.17 -4.02 10.27
C ILE A 152 4.97 -5.27 10.58
N ARG A 153 4.79 -6.34 9.80
CA ARG A 153 5.52 -7.61 9.93
C ARG A 153 7.02 -7.40 9.98
N LYS A 154 7.61 -6.62 9.07
CA LYS A 154 9.06 -6.39 9.04
C LYS A 154 9.58 -5.70 10.29
N ASN A 155 8.82 -4.76 10.84
CA ASN A 155 9.21 -4.03 12.04
C ASN A 155 8.95 -4.82 13.32
N THR A 156 7.94 -5.69 13.35
CA THR A 156 7.63 -6.56 14.51
C THR A 156 8.35 -7.91 14.47
N TYR A 157 8.92 -8.30 13.33
CA TYR A 157 9.57 -9.60 13.11
C TYR A 157 10.72 -9.88 14.10
N ASP A 158 11.54 -8.88 14.42
CA ASP A 158 12.70 -9.09 15.31
C ASP A 158 12.25 -9.45 16.74
N LEU A 159 11.23 -8.75 17.24
CA LEU A 159 10.62 -9.04 18.53
C LEU A 159 9.93 -10.40 18.54
N ALA A 160 9.17 -10.72 17.48
CA ALA A 160 8.47 -11.99 17.36
C ALA A 160 9.44 -13.19 17.25
N LEU A 161 10.59 -13.01 16.60
CA LEU A 161 11.64 -14.03 16.49
C LEU A 161 12.41 -14.24 17.80
N LEU A 162 12.56 -13.19 18.61
CA LEU A 162 13.13 -13.29 19.96
C LEU A 162 12.19 -14.04 20.92
N ASP A 163 10.88 -13.77 20.83
CA ASP A 163 9.87 -14.44 21.64
C ASP A 163 9.77 -15.94 21.34
N ALA A 164 9.65 -16.31 20.06
CA ALA A 164 9.57 -17.70 19.63
C ALA A 164 10.80 -18.55 20.01
N LYS A 165 11.97 -17.93 20.22
CA LYS A 165 13.19 -18.61 20.69
C LYS A 165 13.39 -18.54 22.21
N GLY A 166 12.38 -18.11 22.95
CA GLY A 166 12.41 -18.00 24.40
C GLY A 166 13.51 -17.06 24.88
N TRP A 167 13.73 -15.95 24.18
CA TRP A 167 14.68 -14.89 24.57
C TRP A 167 16.14 -15.37 24.67
N LYS A 168 16.50 -16.44 23.95
CA LYS A 168 17.88 -16.96 23.83
C LYS A 168 18.60 -16.34 22.62
N LYS A 169 19.87 -15.95 22.81
CA LYS A 169 20.66 -15.23 21.78
C LYS A 169 20.76 -16.03 20.47
N LYS A 170 20.39 -15.36 19.37
CA LYS A 170 20.44 -15.70 17.94
C LYS A 170 20.88 -17.14 17.59
N SER A 171 19.90 -17.99 17.26
CA SER A 171 20.08 -19.12 16.34
C SER A 171 19.17 -18.91 15.12
N ASN A 172 19.57 -19.45 13.98
CA ASN A 172 19.01 -19.16 12.67
C ASN A 172 17.71 -19.94 12.49
N GLY A 173 16.56 -19.26 12.52
CA GLY A 173 15.26 -19.89 12.33
C GLY A 173 14.23 -18.82 12.05
N ILE A 174 13.52 -18.95 10.93
CA ILE A 174 12.49 -18.02 10.45
C ILE A 174 11.19 -18.39 11.13
N VAL A 175 10.53 -17.44 11.79
CA VAL A 175 9.20 -17.63 12.37
C VAL A 175 8.21 -16.80 11.56
N ASN A 176 7.23 -17.45 10.95
CA ASN A 176 6.27 -16.80 10.05
C ASN A 176 4.91 -16.70 10.74
N TYR A 177 4.54 -15.50 11.19
CA TYR A 177 3.23 -15.22 11.76
C TYR A 177 2.23 -14.79 10.67
N SER A 178 0.98 -15.25 10.79
CA SER A 178 -0.13 -14.80 9.92
C SER A 178 -0.41 -13.31 10.13
N SER A 179 -0.98 -12.63 9.13
CA SER A 179 -1.31 -11.20 9.21
C SER A 179 -2.23 -10.89 10.40
N ASP A 180 -3.27 -11.71 10.60
CA ASP A 180 -4.18 -11.56 11.74
C ASP A 180 -3.46 -11.72 13.07
N THR A 181 -2.48 -12.63 13.14
CA THR A 181 -1.66 -12.84 14.34
C THR A 181 -0.72 -11.67 14.58
N LEU A 182 -0.25 -10.98 13.54
CA LEU A 182 0.61 -9.79 13.64
C LEU A 182 -0.17 -8.54 14.06
N ARG A 183 -1.41 -8.37 13.57
CA ARG A 183 -2.30 -7.30 14.03
C ARG A 183 -2.75 -7.51 15.48
N ASN A 184 -2.83 -8.76 15.91
CA ASN A 184 -3.15 -9.17 17.28
C ASN A 184 -1.92 -9.34 18.19
N LEU A 185 -0.70 -9.24 17.66
CA LEU A 185 0.53 -9.13 18.45
C LEU A 185 0.54 -7.73 19.03
N SER A 186 -0.13 -7.61 20.16
CA SER A 186 -0.18 -6.38 20.90
C SER A 186 1.22 -6.11 21.42
N MET A 187 1.64 -4.88 21.23
CA MET A 187 2.98 -4.43 21.57
C MET A 187 3.16 -4.46 23.12
N ASP A 188 2.05 -4.64 23.87
CA ASP A 188 1.89 -4.63 25.33
C ASP A 188 1.96 -6.02 25.95
N SER A 189 2.48 -7.01 25.22
CA SER A 189 2.60 -8.39 25.73
C SER A 189 3.33 -8.37 27.07
N THR A 190 2.58 -8.48 28.16
CA THR A 190 3.10 -8.61 29.52
C THR A 190 3.57 -10.05 29.68
N ILE A 191 4.82 -10.22 30.11
CA ILE A 191 5.34 -11.53 30.51
C ILE A 191 4.83 -11.76 31.94
N ASP A 192 3.58 -12.22 32.07
CA ASP A 192 3.02 -12.62 33.35
C ASP A 192 3.42 -14.07 33.70
N GLU A 193 3.43 -14.46 34.98
CA GLU A 193 3.89 -15.80 35.44
C GLU A 193 3.12 -16.97 34.78
N ASP A 194 1.96 -16.66 34.22
CA ASP A 194 0.95 -17.49 33.58
C ASP A 194 0.86 -17.23 32.06
N PHE A 195 1.88 -16.63 31.45
CA PHE A 195 2.02 -16.58 29.99
C PHE A 195 2.15 -17.99 29.41
N GLU A 196 1.01 -18.59 29.09
CA GLU A 196 0.96 -19.68 28.13
C GLU A 196 1.00 -19.05 26.73
N PRO A 197 1.97 -19.40 25.88
CA PRO A 197 1.93 -18.99 24.49
C PRO A 197 0.59 -19.47 23.93
N LYS A 198 -0.30 -18.55 23.56
CA LYS A 198 -1.54 -18.91 22.87
C LYS A 198 -1.13 -19.75 21.68
N LYS A 199 -1.37 -21.08 21.76
CA LYS A 199 -1.19 -22.03 20.68
C LYS A 199 -2.13 -21.63 19.54
N GLY A 200 -1.70 -20.64 18.75
CA GLY A 200 -2.16 -20.45 17.40
C GLY A 200 -1.68 -21.66 16.62
N LYS A 201 -2.63 -22.56 16.35
CA LYS A 201 -2.61 -23.72 15.45
C LYS A 201 -1.23 -24.13 14.93
N GLU A 202 -0.83 -25.31 15.39
CA GLU A 202 0.29 -26.16 14.98
C GLU A 202 1.16 -25.63 13.83
N LEU A 203 2.46 -25.54 14.13
CA LEU A 203 3.52 -25.46 13.13
C LEU A 203 3.26 -26.53 12.05
N SER A 204 2.88 -26.09 10.85
CA SER A 204 3.05 -26.93 9.67
C SER A 204 4.54 -26.96 9.37
N GLU A 205 5.21 -27.94 9.96
CA GLU A 205 6.56 -28.35 9.60
C GLU A 205 6.51 -28.88 8.16
N LYS A 206 6.58 -27.99 7.19
CA LYS A 206 7.05 -28.34 5.85
C LYS A 206 8.51 -27.95 5.74
N THR A 207 9.36 -28.85 6.25
CA THR A 207 10.65 -29.12 5.65
C THR A 207 10.45 -29.34 4.15
N GLN A 208 11.05 -28.51 3.31
CA GLN A 208 11.45 -28.95 1.98
C GLN A 208 12.71 -28.20 1.54
N ARG A 209 13.64 -29.01 1.05
CA ARG A 209 14.99 -28.70 0.59
C ARG A 209 15.01 -27.72 -0.57
#